data_AF-A0A9R1UNL2-F1
#
_entry.id   AF-A0A9R1UNL2-F1
#
_cell.length_a   1.000
_cell.length_b   1.000
_cell.length_c   1.000
_cell.angle_alpha   90.00
_cell.angle_beta   90.00
_cell.angle_gamma   90.00
#
_symmetry.space_group_name_H-M   'P 1'
#
loop_
_entity.id
_entity.type
_entity.pdbx_description
1 polymer ?
#
loop_
_entity_poly.entity_id
_entity_poly.type
_entity_poly.pdbx_seq_one_letter_code
_entity_poly.pdbx_strand_id
1 'polypeptide(L)'
;MFLLDISIDMIYSNIAGKEIPMLAVVDDGSGMSHDEIMRMVSFGRKQPDTDDPNYIGRYGVGFKTGTMRLGRDALVLTQTTNSRSIAFLSQSLNEGKDIIEIPIITYSRKGQYMELDTNIQTEALSKANLNSIKEFSPFNEYFIGQKAGLFKRNGTGTQIYIWNLDEWGSTYSLEWVDGMSGGSSFHQGDIFLRSRRPRSRLGQMTREVPLDYSLRSYLEVIFLDPRMKINVQGSLVKSRPLARFLHKTSIENGSVAGKPVELILGQSQLDLEQGNCGIFLYWHGRLIEAYKRVGSMIHNGEKSHGIIGVIDVTSVMDDGSGRVWVHNNKQGFVDCEPYALLEDWLSKKADDYLDNIIDKVHVIKSGPRHKPDHEWVQCNKCRKWRILDADFDSKTLPQEWFCYMKPFNGKCEMPEQKLEQGVITISSQRSGYNCSESSSQKNNKAKKSPNKGKGSVAMVSNPEDALPNWPMKKGMVIIQHKNTISLDGWLMSKELMLSLIKRDDIIDEYNIVVILACKCFIYIQL
;
A
#
# COMPACT_ATOMS: atom_id res chain seq x y z
N MET A 1 1.88 16.68 -5.46
CA MET A 1 2.32 15.36 -5.93
C MET A 1 3.14 14.78 -4.80
N PHE A 2 2.73 13.63 -4.28
CA PHE A 2 3.31 13.08 -3.07
C PHE A 2 4.54 12.21 -3.36
N LEU A 3 5.54 12.33 -2.51
CA LEU A 3 6.78 11.58 -2.45
C LEU A 3 6.84 10.86 -1.11
N LEU A 4 7.20 9.57 -1.15
CA LEU A 4 7.56 8.78 0.00
C LEU A 4 9.02 8.33 -0.14
N ASP A 5 9.83 8.62 0.85
CA ASP A 5 11.23 8.22 0.93
C ASP A 5 11.45 7.24 2.09
N ILE A 6 12.10 6.13 1.79
CA ILE A 6 12.38 5.05 2.76
C ILE A 6 13.88 4.78 2.73
N SER A 7 14.57 4.98 3.85
CA SER A 7 16.02 4.75 3.96
C SER A 7 16.38 4.16 5.32
N ILE A 8 17.50 3.44 5.38
CA ILE A 8 18.13 3.04 6.65
C ILE A 8 19.52 3.64 6.65
N ASP A 9 19.77 4.50 7.64
CA ASP A 9 21.07 5.15 7.86
C ASP A 9 21.64 4.72 9.21
N MET A 10 22.97 4.69 9.32
CA MET A 10 23.65 4.52 10.60
C MET A 10 23.70 5.85 11.34
N ILE A 11 23.31 5.85 12.61
CA ILE A 11 23.36 7.02 13.48
C ILE A 11 24.09 6.68 14.78
N TYR A 12 24.84 7.63 15.31
CA TYR A 12 25.45 7.45 16.63
C TYR A 12 24.39 7.57 17.73
N SER A 13 24.27 6.54 18.56
CA SER A 13 23.41 6.56 19.75
C SER A 13 24.27 6.68 21.00
N ASN A 14 24.16 7.83 21.69
CA ASN A 14 24.84 8.05 22.96
C ASN A 14 24.43 7.02 24.02
N ILE A 15 23.19 6.54 23.96
CA ILE A 15 22.61 5.56 24.89
C ILE A 15 23.28 4.19 24.68
N ALA A 16 23.45 3.77 23.42
CA ALA A 16 24.10 2.50 23.09
C ALA A 16 25.63 2.59 23.07
N GLY A 17 26.20 3.80 23.06
CA GLY A 17 27.64 4.05 22.92
C GLY A 17 28.22 3.64 21.57
N LYS A 18 27.37 3.41 20.55
CA LYS A 18 27.75 2.89 19.23
C LYS A 18 26.84 3.43 18.13
N GLU A 19 27.24 3.22 16.89
CA GLU A 19 26.35 3.42 15.75
C GLU A 19 25.26 2.35 15.71
N ILE A 20 24.02 2.77 15.48
CA ILE A 20 22.86 1.91 15.33
C ILE A 20 22.12 2.27 14.04
N PRO A 21 21.48 1.31 13.36
CA PRO A 21 20.65 1.60 12.20
C PRO A 21 19.35 2.29 12.62
N MET A 22 18.94 3.28 11.83
CA MET A 22 17.67 3.97 11.95
C MET A 22 16.95 3.93 10.61
N LEU A 23 15.78 3.30 10.59
CA LEU A 23 14.87 3.36 9.45
C LEU A 23 14.12 4.69 9.49
N ALA A 24 14.21 5.44 8.41
CA ALA A 24 13.43 6.64 8.15
C ALA A 24 12.34 6.36 7.11
N VAL A 25 11.15 6.86 7.38
CA VAL A 25 10.04 6.89 6.42
C VAL A 25 9.50 8.32 6.38
N VAL A 26 9.69 8.99 5.24
CA VAL A 26 9.45 10.43 5.10
C VAL A 26 8.51 10.69 3.94
N ASP A 27 7.39 11.36 4.21
CA ASP A 27 6.45 11.83 3.19
C ASP A 27 6.32 13.36 3.18
N ASP A 28 5.96 13.90 2.01
CA ASP A 28 5.57 15.31 1.83
C ASP A 28 4.03 15.48 1.76
N GLY A 29 3.32 14.61 2.48
CA GLY A 29 1.87 14.61 2.65
C GLY A 29 1.33 15.84 3.39
N SER A 30 0.07 15.79 3.81
CA SER A 30 -0.59 16.91 4.50
C SER A 30 -0.09 17.12 5.95
N GLY A 31 0.61 16.14 6.52
CA GLY A 31 0.97 16.10 7.93
C GLY A 31 -0.24 15.88 8.85
N MET A 32 -0.04 16.05 10.16
CA MET A 32 -1.07 15.85 11.18
C MET A 32 -1.10 17.01 12.18
N SER A 33 -2.31 17.48 12.48
CA SER A 33 -2.60 18.34 13.63
C SER A 33 -2.40 17.61 14.96
N HIS A 34 -2.49 18.32 16.07
CA HIS A 34 -2.41 17.72 17.41
C HIS A 34 -3.45 16.61 17.61
N ASP A 35 -4.72 16.88 17.28
CA ASP A 35 -5.78 15.90 17.47
C ASP A 35 -5.61 14.68 16.57
N GLU A 36 -5.04 14.86 15.37
CA GLU A 36 -4.72 13.77 14.45
C GLU A 36 -3.57 12.91 14.97
N ILE A 37 -2.48 13.51 15.47
CA ILE A 37 -1.37 12.73 16.02
C ILE A 37 -1.76 12.03 17.34
N MET A 38 -2.63 12.66 18.14
CA MET A 38 -3.19 12.05 19.35
C MET A 38 -4.04 10.82 19.00
N ARG A 39 -4.96 10.94 18.02
CA ARG A 39 -5.69 9.79 17.47
C ARG A 39 -4.76 8.76 16.85
N MET A 40 -3.70 9.23 16.20
CA MET A 40 -2.70 8.39 15.57
C MET A 40 -2.05 7.48 16.61
N VAL A 41 -1.66 7.97 17.78
CA VAL A 41 -0.98 7.15 18.81
C VAL A 41 -1.94 6.43 19.76
N SER A 42 -3.15 6.94 19.94
CA SER A 42 -4.17 6.34 20.83
C SER A 42 -4.72 5.02 20.27
N PHE A 43 -5.16 4.12 21.16
CA PHE A 43 -5.79 2.85 20.81
C PHE A 43 -7.32 2.94 20.89
N GLY A 44 -8.01 2.22 19.99
CA GLY A 44 -9.47 2.29 19.83
C GLY A 44 -9.89 3.37 18.85
N ARG A 45 -10.49 2.97 17.73
CA ARG A 45 -11.23 3.87 16.85
C ARG A 45 -12.72 3.70 17.18
N LYS A 46 -13.46 4.80 17.29
CA LYS A 46 -14.77 4.83 16.64
C LYS A 46 -14.47 4.73 15.15
N GLN A 47 -15.06 3.76 14.44
CA GLN A 47 -14.98 3.77 12.98
C GLN A 47 -15.40 5.17 12.51
N PRO A 48 -14.68 5.80 11.56
CA PRO A 48 -15.18 7.05 10.99
C PRO A 48 -16.62 6.82 10.53
N ASP A 49 -17.53 7.76 10.81
CA ASP A 49 -18.97 7.64 10.51
C ASP A 49 -19.24 7.48 8.99
N THR A 50 -18.21 7.67 8.16
CA THR A 50 -18.24 7.54 6.71
C THR A 50 -17.12 6.64 6.22
N ASP A 51 -17.47 5.56 5.52
CA ASP A 51 -16.53 4.75 4.76
C ASP A 51 -16.10 5.54 3.51
N ASP A 52 -14.92 6.13 3.56
CA ASP A 52 -14.36 6.82 2.40
C ASP A 52 -13.58 5.80 1.55
N PRO A 53 -14.04 5.48 0.32
CA PRO A 53 -13.46 4.45 -0.53
C PRO A 53 -12.02 4.78 -0.96
N ASN A 54 -11.55 6.01 -0.76
CA ASN A 54 -10.21 6.46 -1.11
C ASN A 54 -9.17 6.18 0.00
N TYR A 55 -9.56 5.64 1.16
CA TYR A 55 -8.65 5.37 2.27
C TYR A 55 -8.45 3.87 2.52
N ILE A 56 -7.19 3.42 2.48
CA ILE A 56 -6.79 2.04 2.81
C ILE A 56 -6.85 1.79 4.34
N GLY A 57 -6.82 2.86 5.16
CA GLY A 57 -6.68 2.79 6.62
C GLY A 57 -8.00 2.70 7.38
N ARG A 58 -8.50 1.49 7.65
CA ARG A 58 -9.74 1.29 8.44
C ARG A 58 -9.50 1.02 9.95
N TYR A 59 -8.57 0.13 10.29
CA TYR A 59 -8.41 -0.39 11.66
C TYR A 59 -7.73 0.55 12.68
N GLY A 60 -7.01 1.58 12.23
CA GLY A 60 -6.34 2.54 13.13
C GLY A 60 -5.16 2.01 13.95
N VAL A 61 -4.81 0.72 13.84
CA VAL A 61 -3.71 0.09 14.59
C VAL A 61 -2.40 -0.02 13.83
N GLY A 62 -2.43 0.08 12.51
CA GLY A 62 -1.36 -0.46 11.67
C GLY A 62 0.03 0.19 11.82
N PHE A 63 0.14 1.42 12.29
CA PHE A 63 1.44 2.00 12.69
C PHE A 63 1.95 1.49 14.01
N LYS A 64 1.08 1.28 15.01
CA LYS A 64 1.55 0.81 16.31
C LYS A 64 2.12 -0.58 16.14
N THR A 65 1.30 -1.46 15.55
CA THR A 65 1.70 -2.84 15.24
C THR A 65 2.89 -2.85 14.30
N GLY A 66 2.89 -1.97 13.31
CA GLY A 66 3.97 -1.91 12.35
C GLY A 66 5.27 -1.45 12.98
N THR A 67 5.33 -0.20 13.43
CA THR A 67 6.53 0.39 14.00
C THR A 67 7.14 -0.47 15.11
N MET A 68 6.33 -1.02 16.02
CA MET A 68 6.80 -1.89 17.11
C MET A 68 7.29 -3.27 16.64
N ARG A 69 6.91 -3.71 15.43
CA ARG A 69 7.45 -4.94 14.82
C ARG A 69 8.83 -4.72 14.19
N LEU A 70 9.12 -3.51 13.71
CA LEU A 70 10.41 -3.16 13.10
C LEU A 70 11.50 -2.85 14.12
N GLY A 71 11.14 -2.11 15.16
CA GLY A 71 12.08 -1.69 16.19
C GLY A 71 11.38 -1.37 17.49
N ARG A 72 12.16 -1.27 18.56
CA ARG A 72 11.65 -1.02 19.91
C ARG A 72 11.19 0.42 20.12
N ASP A 73 11.73 1.35 19.35
CA ASP A 73 11.54 2.78 19.59
C ASP A 73 11.35 3.55 18.29
N ALA A 74 10.46 4.54 18.34
CA ALA A 74 10.17 5.38 17.20
C ALA A 74 9.73 6.79 17.54
N LEU A 75 10.20 7.74 16.74
CA LEU A 75 9.86 9.15 16.81
C LEU A 75 9.13 9.57 15.55
N VAL A 76 7.99 10.22 15.73
CA VAL A 76 7.19 10.81 14.65
C VAL A 76 7.29 12.31 14.75
N LEU A 77 7.75 12.91 13.67
CA LEU A 77 7.74 14.35 13.47
C LEU A 77 6.79 14.65 12.32
N THR A 78 5.80 15.50 12.56
CA THR A 78 4.77 15.81 11.55
C THR A 78 4.50 17.30 11.49
N GLN A 79 4.22 17.81 10.30
CA GLN A 79 3.99 19.23 10.07
C GLN A 79 2.83 19.45 9.10
N THR A 80 1.86 20.24 9.55
CA THR A 80 0.83 20.84 8.69
C THR A 80 1.24 22.27 8.32
N THR A 81 0.38 22.95 7.56
CA THR A 81 0.55 24.39 7.31
C THR A 81 0.54 25.22 8.59
N ASN A 82 -0.17 24.78 9.63
CA ASN A 82 -0.45 25.59 10.83
C ASN A 82 0.20 25.05 12.11
N SER A 83 0.64 23.80 12.14
CA SER A 83 1.15 23.16 13.35
C SER A 83 2.30 22.20 13.05
N ARG A 84 3.09 21.90 14.09
CA ARG A 84 4.08 20.82 14.06
C ARG A 84 3.97 20.03 15.35
N SER A 85 4.02 18.70 15.26
CA SER A 85 4.01 17.84 16.44
C SER A 85 5.13 16.82 16.40
N ILE A 86 5.63 16.48 17.57
CA ILE A 86 6.56 15.38 17.83
C ILE A 86 5.81 14.38 18.71
N ALA A 87 5.84 13.11 18.37
CA ALA A 87 5.36 12.03 19.24
C ALA A 87 6.43 10.94 19.35
N PHE A 88 6.64 10.45 20.57
CA PHE A 88 7.65 9.44 20.85
C PHE A 88 7.00 8.17 21.39
N LEU A 89 7.01 7.11 20.57
CA LEU A 89 6.50 5.78 20.91
C LEU A 89 7.69 4.86 21.19
N SER A 90 7.92 4.55 22.46
CA SER A 90 9.13 3.86 22.91
C SER A 90 8.84 2.75 23.89
N GLN A 91 9.33 1.54 23.60
CA GLN A 91 9.36 0.45 24.56
C GLN A 91 10.41 0.72 25.64
N SER A 92 11.55 1.31 25.27
CA SER A 92 12.64 1.60 26.19
C SER A 92 12.24 2.59 27.29
N LEU A 93 11.48 3.64 26.95
CA LEU A 93 10.92 4.60 27.92
C LEU A 93 9.87 3.97 28.85
N ASN A 94 9.17 2.95 28.37
CA ASN A 94 8.04 2.32 29.06
C ASN A 94 8.42 0.98 29.72
N GLU A 95 9.71 0.63 29.73
CA GLU A 95 10.20 -0.59 30.34
C GLU A 95 9.92 -0.57 31.85
N GLY A 96 9.28 -1.63 32.34
CA GLY A 96 8.86 -1.74 33.75
C GLY A 96 7.69 -0.86 34.17
N LYS A 97 7.05 -0.11 33.25
CA LYS A 97 5.86 0.70 33.56
C LYS A 97 4.56 -0.06 33.30
N ASP A 98 3.60 0.08 34.21
CA ASP A 98 2.23 -0.45 34.03
C ASP A 98 1.35 0.44 33.15
N ILE A 99 1.72 1.72 33.05
CA ILE A 99 1.03 2.73 32.25
C ILE A 99 1.97 3.17 31.12
N ILE A 100 1.48 3.09 29.89
CA ILE A 100 2.21 3.52 28.71
C ILE A 100 2.16 5.04 28.63
N GLU A 101 3.33 5.66 28.62
CA GLU A 101 3.55 7.08 28.40
C GLU A 101 4.02 7.32 26.96
N ILE A 102 3.41 8.29 26.29
CA ILE A 102 3.78 8.70 24.94
C ILE A 102 4.04 10.21 24.98
N PRO A 103 5.31 10.65 25.10
CA PRO A 103 5.65 12.06 25.06
C PRO A 103 5.23 12.70 23.74
N ILE A 104 4.47 13.78 23.82
CA ILE A 104 4.00 14.53 22.65
C ILE A 104 4.27 16.01 22.89
N ILE A 105 4.78 16.68 21.86
CA ILE A 105 5.07 18.11 21.89
C ILE A 105 4.47 18.72 20.64
N THR A 106 3.61 19.72 20.79
CA THR A 106 2.99 20.47 19.70
C THR A 106 3.41 21.93 19.71
N TYR A 107 3.68 22.42 18.50
CA TYR A 107 3.97 23.79 18.15
C TYR A 107 2.89 24.32 17.21
N SER A 108 2.57 25.60 17.34
CA SER A 108 1.68 26.34 16.46
C SER A 108 2.47 27.35 15.63
N ARG A 109 2.04 27.58 14.39
CA ARG A 109 2.68 28.57 13.52
C ARG A 109 2.27 29.99 13.94
N LYS A 110 3.26 30.82 14.24
CA LYS A 110 3.10 32.25 14.54
C LYS A 110 3.98 33.04 13.57
N GLY A 111 3.34 33.63 12.55
CA GLY A 111 4.05 34.29 11.47
C GLY A 111 4.96 33.32 10.70
N GLN A 112 6.27 33.57 10.76
CA GLN A 112 7.29 32.76 10.08
C GLN A 112 7.91 31.66 10.96
N TYR A 113 7.54 31.60 12.24
CA TYR A 113 8.16 30.69 13.21
C TYR A 113 7.14 29.69 13.77
N MET A 114 7.65 28.58 14.28
CA MET A 114 6.87 27.61 15.05
C MET A 114 7.16 27.84 16.53
N GLU A 115 6.13 28.15 17.29
CA GLU A 115 6.22 28.40 18.74
C GLU A 115 5.42 27.33 19.49
N LEU A 116 5.80 27.09 20.75
CA LEU A 116 5.10 26.11 21.58
C LEU A 116 3.61 26.47 21.69
N ASP A 117 2.71 25.50 21.47
CA ASP A 117 1.28 25.76 21.60
C ASP A 117 0.84 25.64 23.06
N THR A 118 0.84 26.78 23.75
CA THR A 118 0.45 26.90 25.16
C THR A 118 -1.04 26.64 25.41
N ASN A 119 -1.88 26.64 24.36
CA ASN A 119 -3.30 26.28 24.49
C ASN A 119 -3.51 24.77 24.62
N ILE A 120 -2.53 23.98 24.17
CA ILE A 120 -2.56 22.52 24.17
C ILE A 120 -1.82 21.97 25.39
N GLN A 121 -0.67 22.54 25.72
CA GLN A 121 0.24 22.00 26.73
C GLN A 121 0.99 23.12 27.47
N THR A 122 1.31 22.89 28.74
CA THR A 122 2.11 23.83 29.53
C THR A 122 3.60 23.71 29.19
N GLU A 123 4.35 24.79 29.34
CA GLU A 123 5.81 24.80 29.12
C GLU A 123 6.52 23.73 29.97
N ALA A 124 6.08 23.55 31.22
CA ALA A 124 6.63 22.54 32.12
C ALA A 124 6.43 21.11 31.60
N LEU A 125 5.23 20.79 31.08
CA LEU A 125 4.94 19.48 30.49
C LEU A 125 5.75 19.25 29.20
N SER A 126 5.84 20.27 28.35
CA SER A 126 6.63 20.17 27.12
C SER A 126 8.11 19.97 27.39
N LYS A 127 8.65 20.66 28.41
CA LYS A 127 10.03 20.47 28.86
C LYS A 127 10.26 19.06 29.42
N ALA A 128 9.32 18.54 30.21
CA ALA A 128 9.38 17.16 30.70
C ALA A 128 9.38 16.15 29.54
N ASN A 129 8.46 16.30 28.57
CA ASN A 129 8.38 15.43 27.40
C ASN A 129 9.66 15.49 26.55
N LEU A 130 10.24 16.68 26.36
CA LEU A 130 11.48 16.85 25.60
C LEU A 130 12.67 16.21 26.31
N ASN A 131 12.74 16.32 27.64
CA ASN A 131 13.76 15.65 28.44
C ASN A 131 13.64 14.13 28.30
N SER A 132 12.44 13.55 28.38
CA SER A 132 12.22 12.12 28.16
C SER A 132 12.66 11.68 26.76
N ILE A 133 12.37 12.45 25.72
CA ILE A 133 12.85 12.16 24.36
C ILE A 133 14.38 12.17 24.34
N LYS A 134 15.03 13.18 24.91
CA LYS A 134 16.49 13.31 24.92
C LYS A 134 17.18 12.18 25.70
N GLU A 135 16.56 11.71 26.76
CA GLU A 135 17.11 10.66 27.63
C GLU A 135 17.00 9.26 27.00
N PHE A 136 15.87 8.97 26.34
CA PHE A 136 15.55 7.63 25.82
C PHE A 136 15.63 7.51 24.30
N SER A 137 16.10 8.54 23.59
CA SER A 137 16.28 8.48 22.14
C SER A 137 17.62 9.08 21.68
N PRO A 138 18.08 8.77 20.46
CA PRO A 138 19.18 9.47 19.81
C PRO A 138 18.87 10.94 19.47
N PHE A 139 17.65 11.43 19.69
CA PHE A 139 17.21 12.76 19.33
C PHE A 139 17.43 13.78 20.45
N ASN A 140 18.36 14.70 20.22
CA ASN A 140 18.46 15.94 20.97
C ASN A 140 17.80 17.11 20.20
N GLU A 141 17.76 18.28 20.82
CA GLU A 141 17.17 19.50 20.24
C GLU A 141 17.75 19.85 18.86
N TYR A 142 19.07 19.69 18.68
CA TYR A 142 19.74 19.96 17.41
C TYR A 142 19.33 18.97 16.32
N PHE A 143 19.26 17.67 16.64
CA PHE A 143 18.88 16.64 15.68
C PHE A 143 17.40 16.75 15.30
N ILE A 144 16.52 17.04 16.27
CA ILE A 144 15.11 17.37 16.01
C ILE A 144 15.02 18.60 15.09
N GLY A 145 15.79 19.65 15.38
CA GLY A 145 15.85 20.86 14.55
C GLY A 145 16.32 20.58 13.12
N GLN A 146 17.34 19.72 12.96
CA GLN A 146 17.84 19.28 11.65
C GLN A 146 16.73 18.55 10.87
N LYS A 147 16.03 17.59 11.48
CA LYS A 147 14.94 16.85 10.83
C LYS A 147 13.74 17.75 10.53
N ALA A 148 13.41 18.67 11.43
CA ALA A 148 12.38 19.68 11.20
C ALA A 148 12.71 20.61 10.03
N GLY A 149 13.99 20.86 9.75
CA GLY A 149 14.45 21.60 8.58
C GLY A 149 14.22 20.90 7.24
N LEU A 150 13.97 19.57 7.24
CA LEU A 150 13.63 18.82 6.03
C LEU A 150 12.23 19.13 5.52
N PHE A 151 11.32 19.58 6.39
CA PHE A 151 10.12 20.24 5.91
C PHE A 151 10.57 21.55 5.27
N LYS A 152 10.46 21.63 3.93
CA LYS A 152 10.66 22.88 3.17
C LYS A 152 9.94 24.04 3.88
N ARG A 153 10.33 25.29 3.63
CA ARG A 153 9.85 26.48 4.39
C ARG A 153 8.32 26.51 4.68
N ASN A 154 7.50 26.09 3.72
CA ASN A 154 6.04 25.90 3.87
C ASN A 154 5.58 24.48 3.50
N GLY A 155 6.49 23.50 3.54
CA GLY A 155 6.19 22.11 3.29
C GLY A 155 5.35 21.52 4.42
N THR A 156 4.50 20.59 4.04
CA THR A 156 3.79 19.70 4.95
C THR A 156 4.38 18.30 4.82
N GLY A 157 4.09 17.42 5.77
CA GLY A 157 4.49 16.03 5.68
C GLY A 157 4.65 15.35 7.03
N THR A 158 5.09 14.10 6.98
CA THR A 158 5.41 13.30 8.17
C THR A 158 6.74 12.59 7.99
N GLN A 159 7.53 12.56 9.06
CA GLN A 159 8.81 11.89 9.15
C GLN A 159 8.73 10.91 10.32
N ILE A 160 8.92 9.63 10.05
CA ILE A 160 8.90 8.55 11.05
C ILE A 160 10.31 7.98 11.11
N TYR A 161 10.88 7.94 12.31
CA TYR A 161 12.19 7.38 12.59
C TYR A 161 12.03 6.20 13.52
N ILE A 162 12.57 5.04 13.15
CA ILE A 162 12.49 3.79 13.92
C ILE A 162 13.91 3.29 14.14
N TRP A 163 14.28 2.99 15.37
CA TRP A 163 15.59 2.46 15.73
C TRP A 163 15.45 1.34 16.76
N ASN A 164 16.59 0.80 17.21
CA ASN A 164 16.64 -0.45 17.96
C ASN A 164 15.89 -1.54 17.17
N LEU A 165 16.32 -1.68 15.91
CA LEU A 165 15.71 -2.57 14.93
C LEU A 165 15.83 -4.03 15.35
N ASP A 166 14.91 -4.86 14.87
CA ASP A 166 14.85 -6.28 15.19
C ASP A 166 16.14 -7.01 14.82
N GLU A 167 16.72 -7.73 15.79
CA GLU A 167 17.97 -8.48 15.64
C GLU A 167 17.70 -9.94 15.25
N TRP A 168 18.55 -10.48 14.38
CA TRP A 168 18.63 -11.87 13.98
C TRP A 168 20.00 -12.43 14.39
N GLY A 169 20.06 -13.08 15.55
CA GLY A 169 21.33 -13.52 16.15
C GLY A 169 22.20 -12.31 16.51
N SER A 170 23.42 -12.24 15.97
CA SER A 170 24.35 -11.11 16.17
C SER A 170 24.22 -9.99 15.13
N THR A 171 23.22 -10.07 14.25
CA THR A 171 23.00 -9.13 13.13
C THR A 171 21.57 -8.59 13.15
N TYR A 172 21.20 -7.72 12.21
CA TYR A 172 19.82 -7.26 12.07
C TYR A 172 19.01 -8.15 11.11
N SER A 173 17.72 -8.28 11.37
CA SER A 173 16.75 -8.97 10.49
C SER A 173 16.64 -8.32 9.11
N LEU A 174 17.00 -7.03 9.03
CA LEU A 174 17.13 -6.27 7.79
C LEU A 174 18.56 -6.21 7.29
N GLU A 175 18.70 -6.24 5.97
CA GLU A 175 19.92 -5.92 5.23
C GLU A 175 19.60 -4.75 4.31
N TRP A 176 20.53 -3.83 4.08
CA TRP A 176 20.30 -2.70 3.20
C TRP A 176 21.55 -2.36 2.39
N VAL A 177 21.32 -1.85 1.19
CA VAL A 177 22.35 -1.45 0.25
C VAL A 177 22.00 -0.06 -0.26
N ASP A 178 22.94 0.87 -0.13
CA ASP A 178 22.75 2.24 -0.60
C ASP A 178 22.77 2.30 -2.13
N GLY A 179 21.92 3.15 -2.70
CA GLY A 179 22.01 3.49 -4.11
C GLY A 179 23.25 4.35 -4.37
N MET A 180 24.01 4.07 -5.44
CA MET A 180 25.11 4.95 -5.80
C MET A 180 24.57 6.31 -6.30
N SER A 181 25.04 7.40 -5.70
CA SER A 181 24.78 8.76 -6.17
C SER A 181 25.58 9.03 -7.44
N GLY A 182 25.00 8.77 -8.61
CA GLY A 182 25.70 9.01 -9.88
C GLY A 182 25.08 8.43 -11.13
N GLY A 183 23.76 8.56 -11.32
CA GLY A 183 23.06 8.38 -12.61
C GLY A 183 23.19 7.03 -13.35
N SER A 184 24.04 6.11 -12.87
CA SER A 184 24.23 4.81 -13.49
C SER A 184 23.11 3.88 -13.01
N SER A 185 22.43 3.25 -13.97
CA SER A 185 21.29 2.36 -13.73
C SER A 185 21.65 1.05 -13.01
N PHE A 186 22.93 0.84 -12.67
CA PHE A 186 23.48 -0.46 -12.27
C PHE A 186 23.49 -0.68 -10.75
N HIS A 187 23.32 0.37 -9.92
CA HIS A 187 23.30 0.25 -8.45
C HIS A 187 22.09 0.96 -7.86
N GLN A 188 20.92 0.30 -7.92
CA GLN A 188 19.70 0.76 -7.26
C GLN A 188 19.73 0.33 -5.79
N GLY A 189 19.54 1.28 -4.88
CA GLY A 189 19.51 0.96 -3.45
C GLY A 189 18.28 0.12 -3.07
N ASP A 190 18.40 -0.73 -2.05
CA ASP A 190 17.29 -1.59 -1.60
C ASP A 190 17.42 -1.95 -0.11
N ILE A 191 16.33 -2.46 0.46
CA ILE A 191 16.23 -3.01 1.81
C ILE A 191 15.68 -4.43 1.68
N PHE A 192 16.41 -5.40 2.21
CA PHE A 192 16.11 -6.81 2.14
C PHE A 192 15.76 -7.41 3.51
N LEU A 193 14.92 -8.44 3.50
CA LEU A 193 14.86 -9.40 4.59
C LEU A 193 16.10 -10.28 4.53
N ARG A 194 16.90 -10.29 5.61
CA ARG A 194 18.13 -11.09 5.68
C ARG A 194 17.86 -12.59 5.49
N SER A 195 16.72 -13.08 5.97
CA SER A 195 16.33 -14.49 5.87
C SER A 195 16.17 -14.96 4.41
N ARG A 196 15.78 -14.05 3.50
CA ARG A 196 15.43 -14.34 2.10
C ARG A 196 14.48 -15.55 1.94
N ARG A 197 13.68 -15.82 2.97
CA ARG A 197 12.73 -16.94 2.98
C ARG A 197 11.51 -16.56 2.14
N PRO A 198 11.19 -17.31 1.08
CA PRO A 198 9.97 -17.08 0.33
C PRO A 198 8.76 -17.46 1.18
N ARG A 199 7.62 -16.80 0.96
CA ARG A 199 6.37 -17.18 1.62
C ARG A 199 5.94 -18.56 1.13
N SER A 200 5.43 -19.36 2.06
CA SER A 200 4.83 -20.65 1.72
C SER A 200 3.55 -20.41 0.93
N ARG A 201 3.48 -20.96 -0.27
CA ARG A 201 2.28 -20.96 -1.11
C ARG A 201 2.08 -22.36 -1.65
N LEU A 202 0.85 -22.85 -1.63
CA LEU A 202 0.54 -24.19 -2.12
C LEU A 202 0.88 -24.29 -3.62
N GLY A 203 1.65 -25.32 -4.00
CA GLY A 203 2.09 -25.50 -5.39
C GLY A 203 3.25 -24.60 -5.83
N GLN A 204 3.85 -23.81 -4.92
CA GLN A 204 5.04 -23.04 -5.25
C GLN A 204 6.28 -23.94 -5.32
N MET A 205 6.94 -23.90 -6.48
CA MET A 205 8.14 -24.70 -6.75
C MET A 205 9.42 -23.87 -6.65
N THR A 206 9.37 -22.60 -7.07
CA THR A 206 10.51 -21.69 -7.01
C THR A 206 10.75 -21.16 -5.59
N ARG A 207 12.03 -20.92 -5.27
CA ARG A 207 12.45 -20.20 -4.06
C ARG A 207 12.79 -18.75 -4.35
N GLU A 208 12.84 -18.36 -5.62
CA GLU A 208 13.19 -17.02 -6.06
C GLU A 208 11.93 -16.19 -6.23
N VAL A 209 11.44 -15.65 -5.11
CA VAL A 209 10.31 -14.72 -5.08
C VAL A 209 10.81 -13.39 -4.52
N PRO A 210 11.47 -12.51 -5.32
CA PRO A 210 12.00 -11.24 -4.84
C PRO A 210 11.00 -10.39 -4.09
N LEU A 211 9.72 -10.43 -4.48
CA LEU A 211 8.63 -9.75 -3.80
C LEU A 211 8.50 -10.09 -2.30
N ASP A 212 8.97 -11.27 -1.88
CA ASP A 212 8.89 -11.71 -0.49
C ASP A 212 10.04 -11.19 0.39
N TYR A 213 11.16 -10.76 -0.20
CA TYR A 213 12.34 -10.37 0.57
C TYR A 213 13.02 -9.07 0.13
N SER A 214 12.70 -8.50 -1.05
CA SER A 214 13.19 -7.20 -1.54
C SER A 214 12.09 -6.17 -1.40
N LEU A 215 12.37 -5.10 -0.64
CA LEU A 215 11.40 -4.04 -0.45
C LEU A 215 11.09 -3.32 -1.76
N ARG A 216 12.12 -3.03 -2.56
CA ARG A 216 11.96 -2.43 -3.88
C ARG A 216 11.00 -3.26 -4.74
N SER A 217 11.26 -4.56 -4.88
CA SER A 217 10.44 -5.47 -5.69
C SER A 217 8.97 -5.50 -5.21
N TYR A 218 8.76 -5.44 -3.90
CA TYR A 218 7.42 -5.35 -3.33
C TYR A 218 6.71 -4.04 -3.68
N LEU A 219 7.41 -2.91 -3.53
CA LEU A 219 6.86 -1.57 -3.77
C LEU A 219 6.58 -1.28 -5.25
N GLU A 220 7.17 -2.03 -6.17
CA GLU A 220 6.83 -1.95 -7.60
C GLU A 220 5.36 -2.27 -7.86
N VAL A 221 4.79 -3.24 -7.14
CA VAL A 221 3.46 -3.80 -7.42
C VAL A 221 2.46 -3.58 -6.28
N ILE A 222 2.87 -2.89 -5.21
CA ILE A 222 2.08 -2.68 -3.99
C ILE A 222 0.72 -1.99 -4.25
N PHE A 223 0.65 -1.15 -5.30
CA PHE A 223 -0.55 -0.43 -5.73
C PHE A 223 -1.02 -0.88 -7.11
N LEU A 224 -2.33 -1.08 -7.25
CA LEU A 224 -2.98 -1.39 -8.52
C LEU A 224 -2.80 -0.23 -9.51
N ASP A 225 -3.02 1.00 -9.03
CA ASP A 225 -2.81 2.23 -9.78
C ASP A 225 -1.85 3.17 -9.02
N PRO A 226 -0.53 3.04 -9.24
CA PRO A 226 0.47 3.79 -8.49
C PRO A 226 0.46 5.27 -8.89
N ARG A 227 0.16 6.16 -7.95
CA ARG A 227 0.17 7.64 -8.15
C ARG A 227 1.31 8.34 -7.43
N MET A 228 1.65 7.88 -6.23
CA MET A 228 2.73 8.42 -5.42
C MET A 228 4.10 8.08 -6.04
N LYS A 229 5.13 8.90 -5.78
CA LYS A 229 6.53 8.53 -6.04
C LYS A 229 7.11 7.88 -4.79
N ILE A 230 7.82 6.77 -4.96
CA ILE A 230 8.41 6.02 -3.85
C ILE A 230 9.90 5.89 -4.12
N ASN A 231 10.73 6.28 -3.15
CA ASN A 231 12.16 6.06 -3.16
C ASN A 231 12.53 5.04 -2.08
N VAL A 232 13.50 4.18 -2.39
CA VAL A 232 14.15 3.31 -1.42
C VAL A 232 15.65 3.52 -1.52
N GLN A 233 16.30 3.81 -0.39
CA GLN A 233 17.74 4.07 -0.29
C GLN A 233 18.23 5.05 -1.38
N GLY A 234 17.57 6.20 -1.46
CA GLY A 234 17.90 7.30 -2.39
C GLY A 234 17.52 7.06 -3.86
N SER A 235 16.97 5.89 -4.20
CA SER A 235 16.68 5.51 -5.59
C SER A 235 15.18 5.33 -5.84
N LEU A 236 14.65 6.01 -6.86
CA LEU A 236 13.23 5.92 -7.27
C LEU A 236 12.85 4.47 -7.61
N VAL A 237 11.74 3.99 -7.07
CA VAL A 237 11.10 2.71 -7.42
C VAL A 237 10.30 2.89 -8.70
N LYS A 238 10.55 2.01 -9.67
CA LYS A 238 9.80 2.00 -10.94
C LYS A 238 8.52 1.20 -10.76
N SER A 239 7.42 1.87 -10.38
CA SER A 239 6.14 1.20 -10.21
C SER A 239 5.69 0.47 -11.47
N ARG A 240 5.16 -0.75 -11.30
CA ARG A 240 4.75 -1.67 -12.34
C ARG A 240 3.29 -2.07 -12.11
N PRO A 241 2.30 -1.30 -12.61
CA PRO A 241 0.89 -1.70 -12.58
C PRO A 241 0.70 -2.97 -13.42
N LEU A 242 0.68 -4.14 -12.76
CA LEU A 242 0.88 -5.46 -13.37
C LEU A 242 0.02 -5.70 -14.61
N ALA A 243 -1.27 -5.38 -14.54
CA ALA A 243 -2.23 -5.58 -15.64
C ALA A 243 -1.80 -4.93 -16.97
N ARG A 244 -0.99 -3.86 -16.92
CA ARG A 244 -0.50 -3.15 -18.10
C ARG A 244 0.78 -3.75 -18.71
N PHE A 245 1.45 -4.63 -17.97
CA PHE A 245 2.74 -5.23 -18.36
C PHE A 245 2.61 -6.71 -18.73
N LEU A 246 1.37 -7.18 -18.95
CA LEU A 246 1.10 -8.55 -19.39
C LEU A 246 1.08 -8.65 -20.92
N HIS A 247 1.37 -9.85 -21.40
CA HIS A 247 1.32 -10.26 -22.80
C HIS A 247 0.19 -11.27 -23.01
N LYS A 248 -0.47 -11.24 -24.18
CA LYS A 248 -1.64 -12.09 -24.49
C LYS A 248 -2.76 -11.94 -23.47
N THR A 249 -3.05 -10.71 -23.09
CA THR A 249 -3.98 -10.40 -22.02
C THR A 249 -5.42 -10.84 -22.37
N SER A 250 -6.11 -11.49 -21.44
CA SER A 250 -7.56 -11.74 -21.47
C SER A 250 -8.24 -11.00 -20.32
N ILE A 251 -9.36 -10.33 -20.62
CA ILE A 251 -10.19 -9.65 -19.62
C ILE A 251 -11.44 -10.50 -19.40
N GLU A 252 -11.55 -11.09 -18.22
CA GLU A 252 -12.65 -11.96 -17.81
C GLU A 252 -13.58 -11.21 -16.87
N ASN A 253 -14.79 -10.93 -17.35
CA ASN A 253 -15.85 -10.32 -16.55
C ASN A 253 -16.75 -11.40 -15.94
N GLY A 254 -17.20 -11.18 -14.71
CA GLY A 254 -18.09 -12.12 -14.03
C GLY A 254 -18.79 -11.51 -12.83
N SER A 255 -19.42 -12.38 -12.05
CA SER A 255 -19.97 -12.01 -10.76
C SER A 255 -19.63 -13.07 -9.71
N VAL A 256 -19.18 -12.61 -8.56
CA VAL A 256 -18.88 -13.44 -7.37
C VAL A 256 -19.71 -12.88 -6.22
N ALA A 257 -20.43 -13.75 -5.50
CA ALA A 257 -21.34 -13.35 -4.43
C ALA A 257 -22.32 -12.20 -4.83
N GLY A 258 -22.78 -12.20 -6.10
CA GLY A 258 -23.67 -11.17 -6.64
C GLY A 258 -23.01 -9.80 -6.91
N LYS A 259 -21.69 -9.68 -6.76
CA LYS A 259 -20.91 -8.47 -7.04
C LYS A 259 -20.18 -8.63 -8.37
N PRO A 260 -20.10 -7.60 -9.21
CA PRO A 260 -19.33 -7.66 -10.45
C PRO A 260 -17.83 -7.67 -10.14
N VAL A 261 -17.10 -8.49 -10.89
CA VAL A 261 -15.64 -8.59 -10.82
C VAL A 261 -15.05 -8.59 -12.23
N GLU A 262 -13.86 -8.01 -12.37
CA GLU A 262 -13.06 -8.02 -13.60
C GLU A 262 -11.68 -8.58 -13.27
N LEU A 263 -11.33 -9.69 -13.92
CA LEU A 263 -10.03 -10.33 -13.81
C LEU A 263 -9.25 -10.09 -15.10
N ILE A 264 -8.02 -9.63 -14.97
CA ILE A 264 -7.09 -9.49 -16.09
C ILE A 264 -6.05 -10.62 -15.97
N LEU A 265 -6.04 -11.54 -16.93
CA LEU A 265 -5.08 -12.64 -17.02
C LEU A 265 -4.10 -12.38 -18.16
N GLY A 266 -2.85 -12.80 -18.00
CA GLY A 266 -1.84 -12.63 -19.03
C GLY A 266 -0.53 -13.34 -18.72
N GLN A 267 0.43 -13.25 -19.63
CA GLN A 267 1.78 -13.80 -19.46
C GLN A 267 2.78 -12.70 -19.10
N SER A 268 3.70 -12.99 -18.20
CA SER A 268 4.81 -12.12 -17.82
C SER A 268 6.14 -12.84 -18.06
N GLN A 269 7.03 -12.21 -18.85
CA GLN A 269 8.36 -12.76 -19.13
C GLN A 269 9.20 -12.91 -17.85
N LEU A 270 9.17 -11.90 -16.98
CA LEU A 270 9.93 -11.89 -15.74
C LEU A 270 9.48 -13.04 -14.82
N ASP A 271 8.17 -13.22 -14.70
CA ASP A 271 7.62 -14.27 -13.85
C ASP A 271 7.83 -15.65 -14.47
N LEU A 272 7.82 -15.77 -15.82
CA LEU A 272 8.18 -17.00 -16.50
C LEU A 272 9.63 -17.41 -16.21
N GLU A 273 10.57 -16.48 -16.35
CA GLU A 273 12.00 -16.71 -16.11
C GLU A 273 12.30 -17.12 -14.65
N GLN A 274 11.55 -16.56 -13.69
CA GLN A 274 11.69 -16.87 -12.27
C GLN A 274 10.89 -18.11 -11.82
N GLY A 275 10.09 -18.71 -12.70
CA GLY A 275 9.17 -19.80 -12.35
C GLY A 275 8.03 -19.37 -11.41
N ASN A 276 7.66 -18.10 -11.47
CA ASN A 276 6.57 -17.51 -10.70
C ASN A 276 5.25 -17.52 -11.50
N CYS A 277 4.13 -17.69 -10.80
CA CYS A 277 2.79 -17.55 -11.35
C CYS A 277 1.76 -17.38 -10.22
N GLY A 278 0.56 -16.93 -10.59
CA GLY A 278 -0.56 -16.78 -9.68
C GLY A 278 -1.25 -15.43 -9.82
N ILE A 279 -2.24 -15.20 -8.96
CA ILE A 279 -3.13 -14.05 -9.00
C ILE A 279 -2.75 -13.04 -7.92
N PHE A 280 -2.82 -11.77 -8.28
CA PHE A 280 -2.59 -10.62 -7.41
C PHE A 280 -3.95 -10.03 -7.04
N LEU A 281 -4.28 -10.12 -5.75
CA LEU A 281 -5.55 -9.69 -5.17
C LEU A 281 -5.35 -8.31 -4.51
N TYR A 282 -6.01 -7.28 -5.06
CA TYR A 282 -5.98 -5.92 -4.54
C TYR A 282 -7.28 -5.57 -3.80
N TRP A 283 -7.18 -4.77 -2.74
CA TRP A 283 -8.32 -4.24 -1.99
C TRP A 283 -8.08 -2.75 -1.71
N HIS A 284 -9.02 -1.89 -2.10
CA HIS A 284 -8.87 -0.44 -2.24
C HIS A 284 -7.58 -0.04 -2.97
N GLY A 285 -7.27 -0.71 -4.08
CA GLY A 285 -6.05 -0.49 -4.85
C GLY A 285 -4.75 -0.91 -4.16
N ARG A 286 -4.79 -1.53 -2.96
CA ARG A 286 -3.62 -2.04 -2.23
C ARG A 286 -3.52 -3.55 -2.34
N LEU A 287 -2.34 -4.05 -2.69
CA LEU A 287 -2.07 -5.50 -2.78
C LEU A 287 -2.23 -6.22 -1.43
N ILE A 288 -3.13 -7.20 -1.33
CA ILE A 288 -3.32 -8.01 -0.12
C ILE A 288 -2.58 -9.34 -0.25
N GLU A 289 -2.81 -10.06 -1.34
CA GLU A 289 -2.14 -11.34 -1.63
C GLU A 289 -1.50 -11.31 -3.02
N ALA A 290 -0.29 -11.86 -3.11
CA ALA A 290 0.50 -11.93 -4.33
C ALA A 290 0.84 -13.38 -4.66
N TYR A 291 0.81 -13.72 -5.95
CA TYR A 291 1.02 -15.09 -6.45
C TYR A 291 0.07 -16.11 -5.82
N LYS A 292 -1.19 -15.73 -5.58
CA LYS A 292 -2.23 -16.65 -5.13
C LYS A 292 -2.47 -17.69 -6.23
N ARG A 293 -2.11 -18.95 -5.97
CA ARG A 293 -2.33 -20.05 -6.91
C ARG A 293 -3.75 -20.57 -6.78
N VAL A 294 -4.39 -20.78 -7.92
CA VAL A 294 -5.78 -21.26 -8.05
C VAL A 294 -5.84 -22.32 -9.15
N GLY A 295 -6.85 -23.19 -9.10
CA GLY A 295 -7.05 -24.24 -10.10
C GLY A 295 -5.81 -25.08 -10.38
N SER A 296 -5.53 -25.30 -11.66
CA SER A 296 -4.37 -26.07 -12.13
C SER A 296 -3.01 -25.50 -11.71
N MET A 297 -2.91 -24.21 -11.34
CA MET A 297 -1.64 -23.61 -10.88
C MET A 297 -1.09 -24.22 -9.59
N ILE A 298 -1.97 -24.84 -8.80
CA ILE A 298 -1.63 -25.52 -7.54
C ILE A 298 -0.93 -26.86 -7.83
N HIS A 299 -1.43 -27.62 -8.81
CA HIS A 299 -0.98 -28.99 -9.07
C HIS A 299 -0.02 -29.10 -10.25
N ASN A 300 -0.05 -28.14 -11.18
CA ASN A 300 0.69 -28.13 -12.44
C ASN A 300 1.46 -26.81 -12.62
N GLY A 301 2.22 -26.46 -11.58
CA GLY A 301 2.92 -25.18 -11.46
C GLY A 301 3.81 -24.86 -12.66
N GLU A 302 4.52 -25.86 -13.19
CA GLU A 302 5.47 -25.69 -14.31
C GLU A 302 4.80 -25.18 -15.58
N LYS A 303 3.66 -25.74 -15.96
CA LYS A 303 2.90 -25.29 -17.15
C LYS A 303 2.27 -23.92 -16.96
N SER A 304 2.11 -23.52 -15.71
CA SER A 304 1.49 -22.25 -15.33
C SER A 304 2.50 -21.12 -15.14
N HIS A 305 3.81 -21.39 -15.22
CA HIS A 305 4.85 -20.37 -15.04
C HIS A 305 4.64 -19.18 -15.99
N GLY A 306 4.83 -17.99 -15.46
CA GLY A 306 4.59 -16.74 -16.18
C GLY A 306 3.13 -16.31 -16.28
N ILE A 307 2.16 -17.14 -15.89
CA ILE A 307 0.75 -16.73 -15.89
C ILE A 307 0.47 -15.89 -14.65
N ILE A 308 0.00 -14.67 -14.89
CA ILE A 308 -0.32 -13.68 -13.85
C ILE A 308 -1.77 -13.24 -14.02
N GLY A 309 -2.51 -13.26 -12.91
CA GLY A 309 -3.83 -12.65 -12.80
C GLY A 309 -3.78 -11.37 -11.96
N VAL A 310 -4.60 -10.38 -12.30
CA VAL A 310 -4.73 -9.13 -11.55
C VAL A 310 -6.21 -8.82 -11.39
N ILE A 311 -6.64 -8.59 -10.14
CA ILE A 311 -8.05 -8.32 -9.81
C ILE A 311 -8.14 -7.39 -8.59
N ASP A 312 -9.10 -6.46 -8.63
CA ASP A 312 -9.56 -5.70 -7.47
C ASP A 312 -10.78 -6.38 -6.85
N VAL A 313 -10.66 -6.82 -5.60
CA VAL A 313 -11.66 -7.60 -4.88
C VAL A 313 -12.46 -6.76 -3.88
N THR A 314 -12.28 -5.43 -3.89
CA THR A 314 -12.95 -4.51 -2.95
C THR A 314 -14.45 -4.73 -2.85
N SER A 315 -15.14 -4.83 -3.99
CA SER A 315 -16.59 -4.99 -4.04
C SER A 315 -17.09 -6.31 -3.44
N VAL A 316 -16.25 -7.36 -3.44
CA VAL A 316 -16.55 -8.69 -2.92
C VAL A 316 -16.23 -8.79 -1.43
N MET A 317 -15.14 -8.15 -1.00
CA MET A 317 -14.62 -8.24 0.37
C MET A 317 -15.20 -7.22 1.34
N ASP A 318 -15.92 -6.22 0.81
CA ASP A 318 -16.71 -5.27 1.58
C ASP A 318 -18.19 -5.64 1.48
N ASP A 319 -18.82 -6.01 2.60
CA ASP A 319 -20.23 -6.40 2.61
C ASP A 319 -21.20 -5.19 2.65
N GLY A 320 -20.68 -3.96 2.59
CA GLY A 320 -21.44 -2.72 2.66
C GLY A 320 -22.07 -2.42 4.02
N SER A 321 -21.92 -3.32 5.00
CA SER A 321 -22.38 -3.15 6.38
C SER A 321 -21.26 -2.74 7.35
N GLY A 322 -20.07 -2.49 6.81
CA GLY A 322 -18.86 -2.15 7.58
C GLY A 322 -18.05 -3.36 8.03
N ARG A 323 -18.46 -4.61 7.69
CA ARG A 323 -17.60 -5.78 7.87
C ARG A 323 -16.67 -5.93 6.67
N VAL A 324 -15.43 -6.26 6.99
CA VAL A 324 -14.33 -6.37 6.02
C VAL A 324 -13.69 -7.74 6.22
N TRP A 325 -13.58 -8.50 5.14
CA TRP A 325 -13.02 -9.86 5.16
C TRP A 325 -11.50 -9.89 4.95
N VAL A 326 -10.80 -8.83 5.37
CA VAL A 326 -9.33 -8.67 5.23
C VAL A 326 -8.69 -8.71 6.60
N HIS A 327 -7.65 -9.52 6.78
CA HIS A 327 -6.92 -9.60 8.05
C HIS A 327 -6.31 -8.25 8.47
N ASN A 328 -6.10 -8.08 9.78
CA ASN A 328 -5.58 -6.81 10.36
C ASN A 328 -4.19 -6.43 9.86
N ASN A 329 -3.37 -7.43 9.53
CA ASN A 329 -2.06 -7.25 8.93
C ASN A 329 -2.12 -6.89 7.43
N LYS A 330 -3.30 -7.00 6.80
CA LYS A 330 -3.53 -6.78 5.36
C LYS A 330 -2.61 -7.63 4.48
N GLN A 331 -2.37 -8.88 4.88
CA GLN A 331 -1.56 -9.87 4.15
C GLN A 331 -2.37 -11.11 3.74
N GLY A 332 -3.68 -11.09 3.93
CA GLY A 332 -4.58 -12.17 3.54
C GLY A 332 -6.03 -11.84 3.85
N PHE A 333 -6.92 -12.72 3.39
CA PHE A 333 -8.35 -12.64 3.63
C PHE A 333 -8.78 -13.62 4.72
N VAL A 334 -9.83 -13.24 5.46
CA VAL A 334 -10.50 -14.13 6.41
C VAL A 334 -11.15 -15.27 5.64
N ASP A 335 -11.05 -16.49 6.17
CA ASP A 335 -11.76 -17.64 5.60
C ASP A 335 -13.28 -17.43 5.71
N CYS A 336 -13.93 -17.21 4.57
CA CYS A 336 -15.33 -16.84 4.48
C CYS A 336 -15.91 -17.25 3.12
N GLU A 337 -17.23 -17.39 3.06
CA GLU A 337 -17.95 -17.80 1.84
C GLU A 337 -17.64 -16.90 0.63
N PRO A 338 -17.64 -15.55 0.71
CA PRO A 338 -17.27 -14.71 -0.44
C PRO A 338 -15.87 -14.99 -0.98
N TYR A 339 -14.89 -15.27 -0.09
CA TYR A 339 -13.53 -15.57 -0.51
C TYR A 339 -13.42 -16.96 -1.15
N ALA A 340 -14.08 -17.97 -0.59
CA ALA A 340 -14.11 -19.31 -1.19
C ALA A 340 -14.78 -19.30 -2.58
N LEU A 341 -15.89 -18.57 -2.74
CA LEU A 341 -16.55 -18.38 -4.04
C LEU A 341 -15.65 -17.63 -5.05
N LEU A 342 -14.86 -16.67 -4.57
CA LEU A 342 -13.87 -15.98 -5.39
C LEU A 342 -12.78 -16.95 -5.86
N GLU A 343 -12.23 -17.76 -4.97
CA GLU A 343 -11.19 -18.75 -5.31
C GLU A 343 -11.67 -19.76 -6.35
N ASP A 344 -12.90 -20.27 -6.23
CA ASP A 344 -13.51 -21.18 -7.20
C ASP A 344 -13.67 -20.51 -8.58
N TRP A 345 -14.22 -19.29 -8.60
CA TRP A 345 -14.38 -18.52 -9.83
C TRP A 345 -13.04 -18.21 -10.50
N LEU A 346 -12.03 -17.80 -9.73
CA LEU A 346 -10.67 -17.55 -10.21
C LEU A 346 -10.03 -18.82 -10.76
N SER A 347 -10.22 -19.97 -10.09
CA SER A 347 -9.71 -21.26 -10.54
C SER A 347 -10.24 -21.61 -11.93
N LYS A 348 -11.56 -21.53 -12.12
CA LYS A 348 -12.19 -21.79 -13.41
C LYS A 348 -11.65 -20.88 -14.52
N LYS A 349 -11.55 -19.58 -14.25
CA LYS A 349 -11.07 -18.60 -15.25
C LYS A 349 -9.59 -18.76 -15.59
N ALA A 350 -8.76 -19.09 -14.60
CA ALA A 350 -7.35 -19.38 -14.82
C ALA A 350 -7.16 -20.63 -15.67
N ASP A 351 -7.92 -21.69 -15.40
CA ASP A 351 -7.86 -22.95 -16.16
C ASP A 351 -8.37 -22.76 -17.60
N ASP A 352 -9.51 -22.08 -17.79
CA ASP A 352 -10.02 -21.71 -19.12
C ASP A 352 -8.96 -20.94 -19.95
N TYR A 353 -8.23 -20.01 -19.32
CA TYR A 353 -7.16 -19.25 -19.98
C TYR A 353 -5.94 -20.12 -20.31
N LEU A 354 -5.54 -21.01 -19.40
CA LEU A 354 -4.41 -21.92 -19.60
C LEU A 354 -4.67 -22.88 -20.77
N ASP A 355 -5.85 -23.50 -20.83
CA ASP A 355 -6.24 -24.42 -21.89
C ASP A 355 -6.20 -23.73 -23.27
N ASN A 356 -6.76 -22.51 -23.33
CA ASN A 356 -6.72 -21.68 -24.53
C ASN A 356 -5.30 -21.31 -25.01
N ILE A 357 -4.32 -21.20 -24.11
CA ILE A 357 -2.92 -20.98 -24.47
C ILE A 357 -2.29 -22.28 -24.96
N ILE A 358 -2.44 -23.36 -24.20
CA ILE A 358 -1.81 -24.65 -24.50
C ILE A 358 -2.25 -25.12 -25.89
N ASP A 359 -3.53 -25.01 -26.22
CA ASP A 359 -4.07 -25.38 -27.53
C ASP A 359 -3.46 -24.56 -28.68
N LYS A 360 -3.10 -23.30 -28.41
CA LYS A 360 -2.45 -22.41 -29.40
C LYS A 360 -0.93 -22.66 -29.52
N VAL A 361 -0.26 -23.06 -28.43
CA VAL A 361 1.20 -23.31 -28.42
C VAL A 361 1.56 -24.60 -29.16
N HIS A 362 0.68 -25.61 -29.18
CA HIS A 362 0.87 -26.82 -29.99
C HIS A 362 0.93 -26.55 -31.50
N VAL A 363 0.55 -25.35 -31.96
CA VAL A 363 0.48 -24.97 -33.39
C VAL A 363 1.69 -24.14 -33.85
N ILE A 364 2.48 -23.52 -32.97
CA ILE A 364 3.57 -22.60 -33.37
C ILE A 364 4.86 -22.86 -32.56
N LYS A 365 5.85 -23.52 -33.19
CA LYS A 365 7.23 -23.63 -32.67
C LYS A 365 8.06 -22.41 -33.05
N SER A 366 8.01 -21.36 -32.24
CA SER A 366 9.05 -20.32 -32.20
C SER A 366 8.86 -19.48 -30.96
N GLY A 367 9.88 -19.44 -30.09
CA GLY A 367 9.90 -18.54 -28.94
C GLY A 367 10.27 -17.12 -29.34
N PRO A 368 9.53 -16.12 -28.86
CA PRO A 368 10.06 -14.79 -28.65
C PRO A 368 9.93 -14.39 -27.18
N ARG A 369 10.75 -13.42 -26.74
CA ARG A 369 10.57 -12.75 -25.44
C ARG A 369 9.13 -12.24 -25.34
N HIS A 370 8.40 -12.55 -24.26
CA HIS A 370 7.05 -12.04 -24.01
C HIS A 370 7.12 -10.53 -23.71
N LYS A 371 6.99 -9.70 -24.74
CA LYS A 371 6.84 -8.24 -24.58
C LYS A 371 5.39 -7.93 -24.19
N PRO A 372 5.14 -6.99 -23.27
CA PRO A 372 3.78 -6.56 -22.95
C PRO A 372 2.98 -6.17 -24.20
N ASP A 373 1.64 -6.33 -24.14
CA ASP A 373 0.75 -6.01 -25.27
C ASP A 373 0.84 -4.52 -25.67
N HIS A 374 1.16 -3.66 -24.70
CA HIS A 374 1.40 -2.23 -24.90
C HIS A 374 2.61 -1.77 -24.06
N GLU A 375 3.40 -0.85 -24.61
CA GLU A 375 4.43 -0.15 -23.84
C GLU A 375 3.80 1.05 -23.11
N TRP A 376 4.07 1.16 -21.81
CA TRP A 376 3.49 2.20 -20.96
C TRP A 376 4.57 3.06 -20.30
N VAL A 377 4.29 4.37 -20.17
CA VAL A 377 5.10 5.30 -19.40
C VAL A 377 4.23 6.14 -18.46
N GLN A 378 4.76 6.46 -17.28
CA GLN A 378 4.11 7.35 -16.34
C GLN A 378 4.72 8.76 -16.41
N CYS A 379 3.88 9.78 -16.49
CA CYS A 379 4.34 11.16 -16.44
C CYS A 379 4.84 11.58 -15.05
N ASN A 380 6.03 12.20 -14.96
CA ASN A 380 6.62 12.73 -13.73
C ASN A 380 5.87 13.94 -13.14
N LYS A 381 5.02 14.63 -13.92
CA LYS A 381 4.25 15.81 -13.48
C LYS A 381 2.81 15.44 -13.07
N CYS A 382 2.02 14.88 -13.97
CA CYS A 382 0.61 14.59 -13.70
C CYS A 382 0.36 13.17 -13.18
N ARG A 383 1.38 12.30 -13.16
CA ARG A 383 1.29 10.89 -12.72
C ARG A 383 0.30 10.04 -13.51
N LYS A 384 -0.17 10.55 -14.65
CA LYS A 384 -0.99 9.79 -15.59
C LYS A 384 -0.15 8.86 -16.44
N TRP A 385 -0.74 7.72 -16.77
CA TRP A 385 -0.13 6.71 -17.63
C TRP A 385 -0.48 6.94 -19.09
N ARG A 386 0.51 6.75 -19.96
CA ARG A 386 0.44 6.96 -21.41
C ARG A 386 0.92 5.72 -22.14
N ILE A 387 0.21 5.36 -23.20
CA ILE A 387 0.63 4.29 -24.12
C ILE A 387 1.70 4.89 -25.05
N LEU A 388 2.79 4.15 -25.24
CA LEU A 388 3.83 4.45 -26.21
C LEU A 388 3.52 3.73 -27.52
N ASP A 389 3.84 4.36 -28.65
CA ASP A 389 3.76 3.72 -29.95
C ASP A 389 4.74 2.53 -30.04
N ALA A 390 4.46 1.56 -30.93
CA ALA A 390 5.20 0.30 -31.02
C ALA A 390 6.72 0.45 -31.25
N ASP A 391 7.13 1.58 -31.84
CA ASP A 391 8.53 1.90 -32.14
C ASP A 391 9.34 2.38 -30.92
N PHE A 392 8.68 2.64 -29.78
CA PHE A 392 9.33 3.16 -28.58
C PHE A 392 9.40 2.11 -27.47
N ASP A 393 10.52 2.09 -26.75
CA ASP A 393 10.74 1.25 -25.57
C ASP A 393 10.80 2.15 -24.33
N SER A 394 9.96 1.85 -23.33
CA SER A 394 9.94 2.53 -22.04
C SER A 394 11.32 2.56 -21.35
N LYS A 395 12.20 1.59 -21.62
CA LYS A 395 13.57 1.52 -21.09
C LYS A 395 14.54 2.51 -21.69
N THR A 396 14.25 3.01 -22.89
CA THR A 396 15.10 3.98 -23.60
C THR A 396 14.74 5.43 -23.29
N LEU A 397 13.61 5.64 -22.60
CA LEU A 397 13.16 6.96 -22.18
C LEU A 397 14.02 7.48 -21.01
N PRO A 398 14.12 8.82 -20.88
CA PRO A 398 14.80 9.44 -19.74
C PRO A 398 14.13 9.05 -18.42
N GLN A 399 14.92 9.04 -17.35
CA GLN A 399 14.44 8.72 -16.00
C GLN A 399 13.31 9.64 -15.54
N GLU A 400 13.31 10.90 -16.00
CA GLU A 400 12.18 11.80 -15.87
C GLU A 400 11.52 12.03 -17.23
N TRP A 401 10.27 11.61 -17.34
CA TRP A 401 9.49 11.74 -18.57
C TRP A 401 8.21 12.54 -18.33
N PHE A 402 7.86 13.42 -19.27
CA PHE A 402 6.71 14.30 -19.18
C PHE A 402 5.81 14.18 -20.41
N CYS A 403 4.49 14.40 -20.26
CA CYS A 403 3.55 14.25 -21.37
C CYS A 403 3.92 15.07 -22.62
N TYR A 404 4.54 16.23 -22.46
CA TYR A 404 4.94 17.08 -23.58
C TYR A 404 6.17 16.55 -24.36
N MET A 405 6.84 15.50 -23.86
CA MET A 405 8.00 14.90 -24.49
C MET A 405 7.60 13.84 -25.52
N LYS A 406 8.49 13.57 -26.47
CA LYS A 406 8.37 12.41 -27.37
C LYS A 406 8.34 11.11 -26.53
N PRO A 407 7.58 10.09 -26.95
CA PRO A 407 6.75 10.07 -28.17
C PRO A 407 5.35 10.69 -28.03
N PHE A 408 4.84 10.89 -26.81
CA PHE A 408 3.45 11.31 -26.60
C PHE A 408 3.14 12.74 -27.08
N ASN A 409 4.03 13.72 -26.86
CA ASN A 409 3.88 15.13 -27.25
C ASN A 409 2.52 15.77 -26.90
N GLY A 410 1.89 15.33 -25.81
CA GLY A 410 0.57 15.75 -25.37
C GLY A 410 0.57 16.65 -24.14
N LYS A 411 -0.62 16.96 -23.63
CA LYS A 411 -0.81 17.81 -22.45
C LYS A 411 -1.21 17.01 -21.21
N CYS A 412 -0.88 17.51 -20.02
CA CYS A 412 -1.17 16.83 -18.76
C CYS A 412 -2.67 16.74 -18.47
N GLU A 413 -3.45 17.67 -19.00
CA GLU A 413 -4.90 17.80 -18.83
C GLU A 413 -5.65 16.67 -19.55
N MET A 414 -5.06 16.07 -20.59
CA MET A 414 -5.68 14.97 -21.34
C MET A 414 -6.04 13.80 -20.40
N PRO A 415 -7.21 13.16 -20.59
CA PRO A 415 -7.63 12.02 -19.78
C PRO A 415 -6.62 10.88 -19.89
N GLU A 416 -6.50 10.07 -18.83
CA GLU A 416 -5.64 8.89 -18.84
C GLU A 416 -6.23 7.81 -19.75
N GLN A 417 -5.36 7.16 -20.55
CA GLN A 417 -5.77 6.06 -21.41
C GLN A 417 -6.04 4.82 -20.54
N LYS A 418 -7.14 4.10 -20.84
CA LYS A 418 -7.48 2.83 -20.20
C LYS A 418 -7.14 1.68 -21.15
N LEU A 419 -6.91 0.48 -20.62
CA LEU A 419 -6.84 -0.72 -21.44
C LEU A 419 -8.22 -0.91 -22.09
N GLU A 420 -8.27 -0.85 -23.42
CA GLU A 420 -9.53 -1.06 -24.15
C GLU A 420 -9.86 -2.56 -24.22
N GLN A 421 -11.16 -2.86 -24.22
CA GLN A 421 -11.68 -4.22 -24.28
C GLN A 421 -11.38 -4.84 -25.66
N GLY A 422 -10.66 -5.97 -25.65
CA GLY A 422 -10.74 -6.97 -26.71
C GLY A 422 -10.14 -6.58 -28.07
N VAL A 423 -8.82 -6.44 -28.15
CA VAL A 423 -8.10 -6.69 -29.40
C VAL A 423 -7.03 -7.75 -29.16
N ILE A 424 -7.35 -8.99 -29.52
CA ILE A 424 -6.32 -9.98 -29.84
C ILE A 424 -5.59 -9.40 -31.06
N THR A 425 -4.44 -8.78 -30.86
CA THR A 425 -3.59 -8.30 -31.96
C THR A 425 -2.99 -9.52 -32.65
N ILE A 426 -3.76 -10.17 -33.53
CA ILE A 426 -3.21 -11.07 -34.54
C ILE A 426 -2.42 -10.16 -35.47
N SER A 427 -1.09 -10.23 -35.39
CA SER A 427 -0.21 -9.54 -36.33
C SER A 427 -0.63 -9.93 -37.75
N SER A 428 -1.06 -8.94 -38.51
CA SER A 428 -1.50 -9.11 -39.89
C SER A 428 -0.34 -9.63 -40.74
N GLN A 429 -0.39 -10.89 -41.15
CA GLN A 429 0.31 -11.29 -42.37
C GLN A 429 -0.52 -10.80 -43.56
N ARG A 430 0.07 -9.88 -44.34
CA ARG A 430 -0.47 -9.46 -45.63
C ARG A 430 -0.24 -10.57 -46.67
N SER A 431 -1.29 -10.96 -47.37
CA SER A 431 -1.30 -11.19 -48.82
C SER A 431 -2.73 -11.48 -49.26
N GLY A 432 -3.19 -10.75 -50.27
CA GLY A 432 -4.60 -10.65 -50.66
C GLY A 432 -5.13 -11.83 -51.47
N TYR A 433 -6.46 -11.88 -51.59
CA TYR A 433 -7.19 -12.07 -52.84
C TYR A 433 -8.59 -11.46 -52.66
N ASN A 434 -9.01 -10.64 -53.63
CA ASN A 434 -10.37 -10.13 -53.76
C ASN A 434 -11.34 -11.28 -54.03
N CYS A 435 -12.52 -11.25 -53.43
CA CYS A 435 -13.74 -11.46 -54.20
C CYS A 435 -14.92 -10.76 -53.52
N SER A 436 -15.55 -9.89 -54.29
CA SER A 436 -16.82 -9.23 -54.02
C SER A 436 -17.95 -10.24 -54.06
N GLU A 437 -18.90 -10.15 -53.13
CA GLU A 437 -20.31 -10.37 -53.48
C GLU A 437 -21.25 -9.66 -52.49
N SER A 438 -22.11 -8.84 -53.06
CA SER A 438 -23.18 -8.10 -52.43
C SER A 438 -24.39 -8.99 -52.19
N SER A 439 -25.04 -8.89 -51.03
CA SER A 439 -26.51 -8.96 -51.01
C SER A 439 -27.11 -8.21 -49.82
N SER A 440 -27.95 -7.27 -50.20
CA SER A 440 -28.87 -6.47 -49.42
C SER A 440 -29.91 -7.33 -48.70
N GLN A 441 -30.30 -6.97 -47.48
CA GLN A 441 -31.72 -6.96 -47.11
C GLN A 441 -32.02 -6.06 -45.90
N LYS A 442 -33.15 -5.38 -46.02
CA LYS A 442 -33.68 -4.26 -45.23
C LYS A 442 -34.54 -4.75 -44.07
N ASN A 443 -34.85 -3.79 -43.17
CA ASN A 443 -36.08 -3.67 -42.36
C ASN A 443 -36.15 -4.58 -41.10
N ASN A 444 -36.63 -4.16 -39.91
CA ASN A 444 -37.60 -3.13 -39.55
C ASN A 444 -37.44 -2.64 -38.09
N LYS A 445 -37.85 -1.39 -37.86
CA LYS A 445 -38.15 -0.78 -36.55
C LYS A 445 -39.37 -1.44 -35.89
N ALA A 446 -39.38 -1.52 -34.55
CA ALA A 446 -40.59 -1.32 -33.75
C ALA A 446 -40.25 -0.76 -32.36
N LYS A 447 -40.67 0.49 -32.13
CA LYS A 447 -40.84 1.10 -30.80
C LYS A 447 -42.08 0.52 -30.13
N LYS A 448 -42.06 0.36 -28.80
CA LYS A 448 -43.21 0.61 -27.90
C LYS A 448 -42.77 0.63 -26.43
N SER A 449 -42.77 1.83 -25.84
CA SER A 449 -43.18 2.09 -24.45
C SER A 449 -44.69 2.40 -24.47
N PRO A 450 -45.40 2.78 -23.37
CA PRO A 450 -45.01 3.02 -21.97
C PRO A 450 -46.02 2.51 -20.89
N ASN A 451 -45.67 2.60 -19.60
CA ASN A 451 -46.50 3.13 -18.48
C ASN A 451 -45.77 2.88 -17.14
N LYS A 452 -45.34 3.90 -16.40
CA LYS A 452 -46.08 4.71 -15.41
C LYS A 452 -46.69 3.89 -14.25
N GLY A 453 -46.09 4.07 -13.06
CA GLY A 453 -46.68 3.77 -11.75
C GLY A 453 -45.87 4.47 -10.65
N LYS A 454 -46.37 5.60 -10.16
CA LYS A 454 -45.87 6.32 -8.98
C LYS A 454 -46.35 5.60 -7.71
N GLY A 455 -45.53 5.61 -6.67
CA GLY A 455 -45.93 5.23 -5.31
C GLY A 455 -44.96 5.81 -4.29
N SER A 456 -45.33 6.96 -3.73
CA SER A 456 -44.68 7.67 -2.62
C SER A 456 -45.32 7.27 -1.29
N VAL A 457 -44.52 6.99 -0.26
CA VAL A 457 -44.95 7.10 1.15
C VAL A 457 -43.77 7.63 1.97
N ALA A 458 -44.08 8.60 2.84
CA ALA A 458 -43.16 9.32 3.72
C ALA A 458 -43.59 9.17 5.19
N MET A 459 -42.65 9.54 6.08
CA MET A 459 -42.76 9.80 7.53
C MET A 459 -42.77 8.55 8.43
N VAL A 460 -42.07 8.50 9.57
CA VAL A 460 -42.23 9.38 10.75
C VAL A 460 -40.94 9.45 11.59
N SER A 461 -40.76 10.59 12.25
CA SER A 461 -39.66 11.00 13.15
C SER A 461 -40.05 10.97 14.64
N ASN A 462 -39.02 11.11 15.51
CA ASN A 462 -38.96 11.59 16.93
C ASN A 462 -38.52 10.53 17.98
N PRO A 463 -38.02 10.95 19.16
CA PRO A 463 -36.92 11.89 19.43
C PRO A 463 -35.98 11.44 20.58
N GLU A 464 -34.88 12.18 20.76
CA GLU A 464 -34.11 12.51 21.98
C GLU A 464 -33.93 11.50 23.13
N ASP A 465 -32.66 11.21 23.48
CA ASP A 465 -32.22 11.03 24.87
C ASP A 465 -30.86 11.72 25.09
N ALA A 466 -30.85 12.67 26.01
CA ALA A 466 -29.66 13.36 26.53
C ALA A 466 -29.07 12.62 27.74
N LEU A 467 -27.79 12.89 28.07
CA LEU A 467 -27.11 12.90 29.39
C LEU A 467 -25.59 12.56 29.23
N PRO A 468 -24.69 12.85 30.20
CA PRO A 468 -24.25 14.15 30.71
C PRO A 468 -22.71 14.37 30.58
N ASN A 469 -22.28 15.62 30.78
CA ASN A 469 -20.89 16.12 30.71
C ASN A 469 -20.00 15.68 31.91
N TRP A 470 -18.73 15.27 31.68
CA TRP A 470 -17.66 15.20 32.70
C TRP A 470 -16.28 15.56 32.09
N PRO A 471 -15.36 16.25 32.81
CA PRO A 471 -14.29 17.06 32.21
C PRO A 471 -13.05 16.25 31.78
N MET A 472 -12.54 16.59 30.60
CA MET A 472 -11.25 16.14 30.05
C MET A 472 -10.07 16.84 30.76
N LYS A 473 -9.17 16.09 31.39
CA LYS A 473 -7.79 16.55 31.64
C LYS A 473 -6.98 16.39 30.35
N LYS A 474 -6.53 17.51 29.78
CA LYS A 474 -5.71 17.57 28.55
C LYS A 474 -4.22 17.36 28.88
N GLY A 475 -3.52 16.64 28.00
CA GLY A 475 -2.06 16.75 27.85
C GLY A 475 -1.20 15.50 28.10
N MET A 476 -1.73 14.42 28.67
CA MET A 476 -0.99 13.16 28.84
C MET A 476 -1.96 12.00 28.54
N VAL A 477 -1.62 11.14 27.57
CA VAL A 477 -2.41 9.92 27.35
C VAL A 477 -1.99 8.92 28.42
N ILE A 478 -2.71 8.91 29.54
CA ILE A 478 -2.60 7.89 30.58
C ILE A 478 -3.61 6.80 30.21
N ILE A 479 -3.16 5.65 29.71
CA ILE A 479 -4.05 4.50 29.51
C ILE A 479 -4.29 3.84 30.87
N GLN A 480 -5.33 4.30 31.59
CA GLN A 480 -5.68 3.74 32.90
C GLN A 480 -6.38 2.37 32.79
N HIS A 481 -6.09 1.50 33.75
CA HIS A 481 -6.81 0.26 34.04
C HIS A 481 -8.22 0.59 34.52
N LYS A 482 -9.27 0.49 33.68
CA LYS A 482 -10.63 0.07 34.10
C LYS A 482 -11.65 -0.10 32.96
N ASN A 483 -12.34 -1.24 33.07
CA ASN A 483 -13.65 -1.66 32.57
C ASN A 483 -13.85 -1.95 31.08
N THR A 484 -13.90 -3.25 30.82
CA THR A 484 -14.50 -3.98 29.70
C THR A 484 -15.89 -3.43 29.37
N ILE A 485 -16.09 -3.01 28.11
CA ILE A 485 -17.42 -2.88 27.51
C ILE A 485 -17.44 -3.84 26.33
N SER A 486 -18.29 -4.87 26.48
CA SER A 486 -18.66 -5.83 25.44
C SER A 486 -19.47 -5.12 24.36
N LEU A 487 -18.99 -5.17 23.11
CA LEU A 487 -19.76 -4.99 21.89
C LEU A 487 -19.02 -5.74 20.77
N ASP A 488 -19.80 -6.52 20.02
CA ASP A 488 -19.36 -7.66 19.24
C ASP A 488 -18.24 -7.40 18.22
N GLY A 489 -17.26 -8.31 18.20
CA GLY A 489 -16.50 -8.66 17.00
C GLY A 489 -15.09 -8.07 16.81
N TRP A 490 -14.68 -7.05 17.56
CA TRP A 490 -13.33 -6.46 17.43
C TRP A 490 -12.72 -6.08 18.79
N LEU A 491 -12.34 -7.07 19.59
CA LEU A 491 -11.42 -6.87 20.72
C LEU A 491 -10.00 -7.28 20.30
N MET A 492 -9.18 -6.32 19.88
CA MET A 492 -7.76 -6.42 20.24
C MET A 492 -7.68 -6.05 21.71
N SER A 493 -7.53 -7.06 22.58
CA SER A 493 -7.51 -6.84 24.03
C SER A 493 -6.32 -5.98 24.43
N LYS A 494 -6.49 -5.22 25.51
CA LYS A 494 -5.41 -4.49 26.17
C LYS A 494 -4.19 -5.37 26.48
N GLU A 495 -4.39 -6.67 26.68
CA GLU A 495 -3.29 -7.63 26.89
C GLU A 495 -2.47 -7.84 25.62
N LEU A 496 -3.08 -7.85 24.43
CA LEU A 496 -2.34 -7.93 23.18
C LEU A 496 -1.51 -6.66 22.92
N MET A 497 -1.92 -5.50 23.46
CA MET A 497 -1.12 -4.27 23.41
C MET A 497 0.11 -4.36 24.32
N LEU A 498 -0.07 -4.87 25.54
CA LEU A 498 1.04 -5.17 26.43
C LEU A 498 1.94 -6.25 25.82
N SER A 499 1.40 -7.29 25.17
CA SER A 499 2.21 -8.33 24.52
C SER A 499 2.94 -7.83 23.27
N LEU A 500 2.35 -6.93 22.47
CA LEU A 500 3.01 -6.30 21.32
C LEU A 500 4.12 -5.32 21.74
N ILE A 501 3.97 -4.65 22.88
CA ILE A 501 4.99 -3.75 23.46
C ILE A 501 6.04 -4.54 24.26
N LYS A 502 5.67 -5.68 24.86
CA LYS A 502 6.55 -6.54 25.68
C LYS A 502 7.16 -7.73 24.91
N ARG A 503 6.77 -7.95 23.64
CA ARG A 503 7.23 -9.03 22.74
C ARG A 503 6.98 -10.46 23.27
N ASP A 504 5.84 -10.72 23.91
CA ASP A 504 5.56 -12.06 24.48
C ASP A 504 5.00 -13.09 23.47
N ASP A 505 4.74 -12.72 22.21
CA ASP A 505 4.21 -13.64 21.20
C ASP A 505 5.19 -13.90 20.05
N ILE A 506 5.43 -15.18 19.76
CA ILE A 506 6.04 -15.68 18.52
C ILE A 506 5.02 -15.39 17.39
N ILE A 507 5.13 -14.22 16.79
CA ILE A 507 4.37 -13.83 15.61
C ILE A 507 5.30 -13.95 14.40
N ASP A 508 4.92 -14.84 13.48
CA ASP A 508 5.56 -15.19 12.21
C ASP A 508 6.50 -14.13 11.62
N GLU A 509 7.65 -14.58 11.10
CA GLU A 509 8.81 -13.80 10.59
C GLU A 509 8.51 -12.79 9.44
N TYR A 510 7.25 -12.48 9.10
CA TYR A 510 6.88 -11.95 7.79
C TYR A 510 6.21 -10.56 7.77
N ASN A 511 6.44 -9.69 8.77
CA ASN A 511 5.66 -8.45 8.96
C ASN A 511 6.40 -7.10 8.77
N ILE A 512 7.53 -7.03 8.07
CA ILE A 512 8.15 -5.73 7.69
C ILE A 512 7.32 -4.95 6.66
N VAL A 513 6.59 -5.67 5.82
CA VAL A 513 5.72 -5.13 4.76
C VAL A 513 4.50 -4.39 5.33
N VAL A 514 4.02 -4.81 6.50
CA VAL A 514 2.85 -4.21 7.17
C VAL A 514 3.10 -2.74 7.50
N ILE A 515 4.35 -2.34 7.68
CA ILE A 515 4.72 -1.07 8.33
C ILE A 515 4.78 0.04 7.32
N LEU A 516 5.31 -0.28 6.14
CA LEU A 516 5.27 0.55 4.96
C LEU A 516 3.84 0.65 4.40
N ALA A 517 3.04 -0.40 4.58
CA ALA A 517 1.65 -0.44 4.15
C ALA A 517 0.66 0.25 5.10
N CYS A 518 0.99 0.43 6.37
CA CYS A 518 -0.03 0.73 7.38
C CYS A 518 -0.09 2.15 7.93
N LYS A 519 0.86 3.07 7.66
CA LYS A 519 0.61 4.49 8.02
C LYS A 519 1.13 5.63 7.16
N CYS A 520 2.01 5.41 6.19
CA CYS A 520 2.21 6.48 5.19
C CYS A 520 0.96 6.71 4.33
N PHE A 521 -0.02 5.81 4.37
CA PHE A 521 -1.22 5.86 3.53
C PHE A 521 -2.51 6.19 4.29
N ILE A 522 -2.44 6.65 5.54
CA ILE A 522 -3.66 7.05 6.29
C ILE A 522 -4.02 8.53 6.06
N TYR A 523 -3.12 9.37 5.53
CA TYR A 523 -3.39 10.80 5.28
C TYR A 523 -2.79 11.34 3.97
N ILE A 524 -2.56 10.47 2.99
CA ILE A 524 -2.33 10.95 1.62
C ILE A 524 -3.69 10.93 0.94
N GLN A 525 -4.37 12.07 0.96
CA GLN A 525 -5.48 12.33 0.04
C GLN A 525 -4.98 12.01 -1.38
N LEU A 526 -5.58 11.02 -2.03
CA LEU A 526 -5.36 10.76 -3.46
C LEU A 526 -6.05 11.82 -4.32
#